data_AF-A0A7V7C662-F1
#
_entry.id   AF-A0A7V7C662-F1
#
_cell.length_a   1.000
_cell.length_b   1.000
_cell.length_c   1.000
_cell.angle_alpha   90.00
_cell.angle_beta   90.00
_cell.angle_gamma   90.00
#
_symmetry.space_group_name_H-M   'P 1'
#
loop_
_entity.id
_entity.type
_entity.pdbx_description
1 polymer ?
#
loop_
_entity_poly.entity_id
_entity_poly.type
_entity_poly.pdbx_seq_one_letter_code
_entity_poly.pdbx_strand_id
1 'polypeptide(L)'
;MAQDETLDYIQEGFRNYLVLRCPEAAKLIAFQVEMISQNPHPGLIPFTAQRDNNGVKLRYQLDSRVPLEQYLQDEKVQTSKIVEILDQLLTVLLESKNLLLHPAHFLLKPEYIYLDLSCDGVSLIYVPLKDLSGFVYSDDVNKNFRHLLSTLFQYRSDLPPELFSLCQDQDFQLKDFRERLEEVYFAVRKKETLRGPKEKPFQLSGSALRAPERGARAREGRPVFKVKGKIAWPSASQQANSAGQPGAEQGRSAGQFGSKLNKSAGQLGWRTKTMGLFLLLQLLGALLLLVLFPQLNALRDGLDLLGLFLVLVGVNVLFLRGITRRR
;
A
#
# COMPACT_ATOMS: atom_id res chain seq x y z
N MET A 1 -11.31 -36.85 19.80
CA MET A 1 -10.77 -35.58 20.29
C MET A 1 -11.19 -34.53 19.28
N ALA A 2 -12.09 -33.62 19.65
CA ALA A 2 -12.45 -32.53 18.76
C ALA A 2 -11.20 -31.68 18.55
N GLN A 3 -10.76 -31.50 17.30
CA GLN A 3 -9.72 -30.53 17.00
C GLN A 3 -10.37 -29.15 17.12
N ASP A 4 -9.90 -28.37 18.07
CA ASP A 4 -10.30 -26.97 18.20
C ASP A 4 -9.78 -26.17 17.00
N GLU A 5 -10.44 -25.05 16.75
CA GLU A 5 -10.04 -24.09 15.73
C GLU A 5 -8.73 -23.40 16.13
N THR A 6 -7.73 -23.38 15.24
CA THR A 6 -6.43 -22.75 15.52
C THR A 6 -6.00 -21.81 14.42
N LEU A 7 -5.36 -20.70 14.81
CA LEU A 7 -4.74 -19.72 13.93
C LEU A 7 -3.22 -19.79 14.12
N ASP A 8 -2.52 -20.28 13.09
CA ASP A 8 -1.08 -20.48 13.13
C ASP A 8 -0.39 -19.53 12.14
N TYR A 9 0.63 -18.82 12.60
CA TYR A 9 1.52 -18.09 11.69
C TYR A 9 2.60 -19.03 11.15
N ILE A 10 2.77 -19.07 9.83
CA ILE A 10 3.73 -19.94 9.15
C ILE A 10 4.57 -19.10 8.18
N GLN A 11 5.89 -19.23 8.28
CA GLN A 11 6.83 -18.66 7.33
C GLN A 11 7.38 -19.75 6.42
N GLU A 12 7.20 -19.61 5.11
CA GLU A 12 7.74 -20.52 4.10
C GLU A 12 8.64 -19.75 3.13
N GLY A 13 9.96 -19.88 3.32
CA GLY A 13 10.95 -19.10 2.58
C GLY A 13 10.83 -17.61 2.89
N PHE A 14 10.58 -16.79 1.85
CA PHE A 14 10.37 -15.34 1.97
C PHE A 14 8.91 -14.95 2.12
N ARG A 15 7.99 -15.92 2.16
CA ARG A 15 6.55 -15.65 2.21
C ARG A 15 5.99 -15.92 3.59
N ASN A 16 5.12 -15.02 4.01
CA ASN A 16 4.47 -15.06 5.31
C ASN A 16 3.02 -15.48 5.13
N TYR A 17 2.57 -16.43 5.93
CA TYR A 17 1.22 -16.95 5.86
C TYR A 17 0.58 -16.99 7.24
N LEU A 18 -0.72 -16.70 7.28
CA LEU A 18 -1.58 -17.08 8.39
C LEU A 18 -2.43 -18.25 7.94
N VAL A 19 -2.40 -19.34 8.71
CA VAL A 19 -3.16 -20.54 8.43
C VAL A 19 -4.23 -20.69 9.49
N LEU A 20 -5.47 -20.60 9.06
CA LEU A 20 -6.63 -20.92 9.87
C LEU A 20 -7.00 -22.39 9.63
N ARG A 21 -6.99 -23.18 10.72
CA ARG A 21 -7.41 -24.58 10.71
C ARG A 21 -8.76 -24.70 11.39
N CYS A 22 -9.70 -25.30 10.69
CA CYS A 22 -11.04 -25.53 11.18
C CYS A 22 -11.33 -27.04 11.17
N PRO A 23 -12.13 -27.54 12.14
CA PRO A 23 -12.48 -28.95 12.23
C PRO A 23 -13.26 -29.41 10.99
N GLU A 24 -13.36 -30.73 10.80
CA GLU A 24 -14.10 -31.33 9.68
C GLU A 24 -15.57 -30.87 9.60
N ALA A 25 -16.20 -30.66 10.75
CA ALA A 25 -17.57 -30.19 10.87
C ALA A 25 -17.77 -28.75 10.33
N ALA A 26 -16.69 -27.98 10.14
CA ALA A 26 -16.76 -26.62 9.65
C ALA A 26 -17.29 -26.58 8.20
N LYS A 27 -18.33 -25.78 8.00
CA LYS A 27 -19.00 -25.63 6.71
C LYS A 27 -18.52 -24.36 6.02
N LEU A 28 -17.75 -24.52 4.95
CA LEU A 28 -17.36 -23.42 4.06
C LEU A 28 -18.56 -22.93 3.24
N ILE A 29 -18.61 -21.63 3.01
CA ILE A 29 -19.52 -20.99 2.08
C ILE A 29 -18.80 -20.87 0.74
N ALA A 30 -18.91 -21.89 -0.11
CA ALA A 30 -18.15 -22.03 -1.35
C ALA A 30 -18.24 -20.78 -2.26
N PHE A 31 -19.42 -20.19 -2.39
CA PHE A 31 -19.63 -18.98 -3.18
C PHE A 31 -18.76 -17.80 -2.71
N GLN A 32 -18.59 -17.59 -1.40
CA GLN A 32 -17.76 -16.51 -0.88
C GLN A 32 -16.26 -16.75 -1.18
N VAL A 33 -15.83 -18.02 -1.13
CA VAL A 33 -14.46 -18.41 -1.53
C VAL A 33 -14.23 -18.08 -3.00
N GLU A 34 -15.18 -18.43 -3.87
CA GLU A 34 -15.11 -18.12 -5.29
C GLU A 34 -15.08 -16.61 -5.53
N MET A 35 -15.96 -15.85 -4.90
CA MET A 35 -16.00 -14.39 -5.03
C MET A 35 -14.66 -13.73 -4.70
N ILE A 36 -14.01 -14.14 -3.61
CA ILE A 36 -12.71 -13.58 -3.20
C ILE A 36 -11.59 -14.03 -4.14
N SER A 37 -11.63 -15.27 -4.61
CA SER A 37 -10.61 -15.80 -5.54
C SER A 37 -10.67 -15.15 -6.93
N GLN A 38 -11.87 -14.82 -7.41
CA GLN A 38 -12.08 -14.26 -8.76
C GLN A 38 -12.06 -12.73 -8.78
N ASN A 39 -12.32 -12.08 -7.65
CA ASN A 39 -12.35 -10.62 -7.52
C ASN A 39 -11.34 -10.16 -6.45
N PRO A 40 -10.04 -10.12 -6.77
CA PRO A 40 -9.04 -9.65 -5.83
C PRO A 40 -9.32 -8.19 -5.45
N HIS A 41 -9.42 -7.92 -4.16
CA HIS A 41 -9.70 -6.59 -3.62
C HIS A 41 -8.56 -6.16 -2.70
N PRO A 42 -8.02 -4.94 -2.81
CA PRO A 42 -6.88 -4.49 -1.99
C PRO A 42 -7.19 -4.48 -0.49
N GLY A 43 -8.47 -4.28 -0.13
CA GLY A 43 -8.96 -4.38 1.24
C GLY A 43 -9.08 -5.81 1.80
N LEU A 44 -8.83 -6.84 0.99
CA LEU A 44 -8.92 -8.25 1.39
C LEU A 44 -7.56 -8.91 1.31
N ILE A 45 -7.23 -9.69 2.33
CA ILE A 45 -6.06 -10.57 2.25
C ILE A 45 -6.42 -11.79 1.41
N PRO A 46 -5.71 -12.04 0.29
CA PRO A 46 -5.98 -13.19 -0.55
C PRO A 46 -5.67 -14.48 0.22
N PHE A 47 -6.52 -15.49 0.03
CA PHE A 47 -6.33 -16.79 0.64
C PHE A 47 -6.62 -17.94 -0.32
N THR A 48 -6.09 -19.11 0.02
CA THR A 48 -6.45 -20.39 -0.61
C THR A 48 -7.18 -21.25 0.41
N ALA A 49 -8.33 -21.82 0.02
CA ALA A 49 -9.04 -22.80 0.81
C ALA A 49 -8.66 -24.22 0.35
N GLN A 50 -8.32 -25.08 1.29
CA GLN A 50 -8.06 -26.50 1.06
C GLN A 50 -8.90 -27.30 2.04
N ARG A 51 -9.62 -28.30 1.54
CA ARG A 51 -10.33 -29.29 2.37
C ARG A 51 -9.59 -30.61 2.26
N ASP A 52 -9.22 -31.17 3.40
CA ASP A 52 -8.62 -32.50 3.53
C ASP A 52 -9.36 -33.33 4.58
N ASN A 53 -8.87 -34.55 4.84
CA ASN A 53 -9.47 -35.46 5.83
C ASN A 53 -9.42 -34.89 7.26
N ASN A 54 -8.58 -33.89 7.53
CA ASN A 54 -8.43 -33.25 8.83
C ASN A 54 -9.23 -31.94 8.93
N GLY A 55 -10.08 -31.65 7.94
CA GLY A 55 -10.99 -30.52 7.93
C GLY A 55 -10.64 -29.46 6.90
N VAL A 56 -10.84 -28.20 7.27
CA VAL A 56 -10.66 -27.05 6.36
C VAL A 56 -9.44 -26.25 6.78
N LYS A 57 -8.60 -25.91 5.81
CA LYS A 57 -7.47 -25.01 5.98
C LYS A 57 -7.63 -23.80 5.07
N LEU A 58 -7.61 -22.61 5.66
CA LEU A 58 -7.61 -21.33 4.95
C LEU A 58 -6.22 -20.71 5.13
N ARG A 59 -5.52 -20.50 4.01
CA ARG A 59 -4.15 -20.00 4.02
C ARG A 59 -4.09 -18.60 3.42
N TYR A 60 -3.90 -17.60 4.27
CA TYR A 60 -3.82 -16.17 3.94
C TYR A 60 -2.38 -15.77 3.64
N GLN A 61 -2.14 -15.04 2.55
CA GLN A 61 -0.81 -14.58 2.17
C GLN A 61 -0.55 -13.15 2.69
N LEU A 62 0.37 -13.02 3.64
CA LEU A 62 0.65 -11.78 4.39
C LEU A 62 1.86 -11.00 3.85
N ASP A 63 2.35 -11.31 2.66
CA ASP A 63 3.56 -10.69 2.12
C ASP A 63 3.47 -9.15 2.16
N SER A 64 4.55 -8.51 2.63
CA SER A 64 4.68 -7.04 2.78
C SER A 64 3.65 -6.34 3.66
N ARG A 65 2.96 -7.10 4.54
CA ARG A 65 1.94 -6.57 5.45
C ARG A 65 2.38 -6.64 6.91
N VAL A 66 2.00 -5.63 7.68
CA VAL A 66 2.30 -5.52 9.12
C VAL A 66 0.98 -5.49 9.90
N PRO A 67 0.83 -6.24 11.01
CA PRO A 67 -0.36 -6.18 11.85
C PRO A 67 -0.60 -4.76 12.40
N LEU A 68 -1.86 -4.36 12.49
CA LEU A 68 -2.27 -3.07 13.05
C LEU A 68 -1.82 -2.93 14.51
N GLU A 69 -1.88 -4.02 15.29
CA GLU A 69 -1.39 -4.05 16.67
C GLU A 69 0.03 -3.49 16.80
N GLN A 70 0.95 -3.88 15.92
CA GLN A 70 2.34 -3.41 15.95
C GLN A 70 2.41 -1.90 15.68
N TYR A 71 1.53 -1.37 14.83
CA TYR A 71 1.48 0.05 14.52
C TYR A 71 0.89 0.88 15.67
N LEU A 72 -0.07 0.32 16.41
CA LEU A 72 -0.67 0.98 17.57
C LEU A 72 0.30 1.08 18.75
N GLN A 73 1.24 0.13 18.88
CA GLN A 73 2.25 0.15 19.94
C GLN A 73 3.36 1.18 19.69
N ASP A 74 3.54 1.66 18.45
CA ASP A 74 4.55 2.68 18.14
C ASP A 74 4.02 4.09 18.46
N GLU A 75 4.53 4.68 19.54
CA GLU A 75 4.18 6.05 19.97
C GLU A 75 4.49 7.13 18.93
N LYS A 76 5.38 6.86 17.96
CA LYS A 76 5.70 7.83 16.89
C LYS A 76 4.60 7.96 15.85
N VAL A 77 3.68 7.01 15.80
CA VAL A 77 2.54 7.04 14.89
C VAL A 77 1.61 8.17 15.30
N GLN A 78 1.32 9.07 14.35
CA GLN A 78 0.41 10.18 14.55
C GLN A 78 -1.04 9.69 14.69
N THR A 79 -1.81 10.35 15.55
CA THR A 79 -3.22 10.05 15.78
C THR A 79 -4.02 10.17 14.47
N SER A 80 -3.71 11.15 13.62
CA SER A 80 -4.34 11.31 12.30
C SER A 80 -4.23 10.07 11.42
N LYS A 81 -3.10 9.35 11.51
CA LYS A 81 -2.88 8.13 10.72
C LYS A 81 -3.75 6.98 11.19
N ILE A 82 -3.99 6.88 12.50
CA ILE A 82 -4.91 5.88 13.05
C ILE A 82 -6.35 6.17 12.61
N VAL A 83 -6.75 7.44 12.61
CA VAL A 83 -8.07 7.86 12.11
C VAL A 83 -8.22 7.56 10.61
N GLU A 84 -7.17 7.75 9.82
CA GLU A 84 -7.17 7.37 8.40
C GLU A 84 -7.32 5.86 8.21
N ILE A 85 -6.59 5.05 8.99
CA ILE A 85 -6.74 3.59 9.00
C ILE A 85 -8.18 3.17 9.33
N LEU A 86 -8.83 3.85 10.29
CA LEU A 86 -10.22 3.59 10.63
C LEU A 86 -11.18 3.88 9.47
N ASP A 87 -10.98 4.98 8.74
CA ASP A 87 -11.80 5.29 7.55
C ASP A 87 -11.59 4.26 6.43
N GLN A 88 -10.33 3.85 6.19
CA GLN A 88 -10.04 2.79 5.21
C GLN A 88 -10.70 1.47 5.61
N LEU A 89 -10.65 1.10 6.89
CA LEU A 89 -11.29 -0.11 7.40
C LEU A 89 -12.82 -0.05 7.22
N LEU A 90 -13.46 1.09 7.55
CA LEU A 90 -14.89 1.29 7.31
C LEU A 90 -15.25 1.20 5.83
N THR A 91 -14.40 1.73 4.95
CA THR A 91 -14.58 1.62 3.50
C THR A 91 -14.65 0.16 3.08
N VAL A 92 -13.69 -0.67 3.51
CA VAL A 92 -13.69 -2.10 3.20
C VAL A 92 -14.95 -2.80 3.73
N LEU A 93 -15.38 -2.51 4.96
CA LEU A 93 -16.58 -3.13 5.55
C LEU A 93 -17.89 -2.71 4.87
N LEU A 94 -18.00 -1.45 4.47
CA LEU A 94 -19.21 -0.94 3.81
C LEU A 94 -19.28 -1.42 2.36
N GLU A 95 -18.15 -1.50 1.66
CA GLU A 95 -18.06 -1.95 0.28
C GLU A 95 -18.11 -3.47 0.14
N SER A 96 -17.87 -4.24 1.20
CA SER A 96 -17.90 -5.72 1.15
C SER A 96 -19.24 -6.26 0.65
N LYS A 97 -20.34 -5.54 0.90
CA LYS A 97 -21.68 -5.89 0.41
C LYS A 97 -21.76 -5.91 -1.12
N ASN A 98 -21.01 -5.03 -1.80
CA ASN A 98 -20.93 -4.99 -3.26
C ASN A 98 -20.20 -6.21 -3.83
N LEU A 99 -19.36 -6.85 -3.01
CA LEU A 99 -18.68 -8.11 -3.32
C LEU A 99 -19.48 -9.35 -2.88
N LEU A 100 -20.73 -9.17 -2.45
CA LEU A 100 -21.60 -10.22 -1.93
C LEU A 100 -20.99 -10.93 -0.70
N LEU A 101 -20.17 -10.20 0.06
CA LEU A 101 -19.55 -10.65 1.31
C LEU A 101 -20.28 -10.05 2.51
N HIS A 102 -20.47 -10.88 3.54
CA HIS A 102 -21.07 -10.44 4.80
C HIS A 102 -20.03 -9.72 5.69
N PRO A 103 -20.27 -8.45 6.10
CA PRO A 103 -19.33 -7.70 6.93
C PRO A 103 -19.02 -8.34 8.30
N ALA A 104 -19.91 -9.20 8.82
CA ALA A 104 -19.70 -9.89 10.09
C ALA A 104 -18.61 -10.98 10.02
N HIS A 105 -18.25 -11.43 8.82
CA HIS A 105 -17.25 -12.48 8.60
C HIS A 105 -15.80 -11.96 8.58
N PHE A 106 -15.61 -10.66 8.82
CA PHE A 106 -14.28 -10.07 8.96
C PHE A 106 -13.76 -10.19 10.38
N LEU A 107 -12.46 -10.51 10.50
CA LEU A 107 -11.79 -10.50 11.80
C LEU A 107 -11.41 -9.07 12.20
N LEU A 108 -12.22 -8.47 13.06
CA LEU A 108 -12.01 -7.11 13.57
C LEU A 108 -11.25 -7.14 14.89
N LYS A 109 -10.01 -7.65 14.86
CA LYS A 109 -9.06 -7.59 15.98
C LYS A 109 -7.73 -6.98 15.51
N PRO A 110 -7.05 -6.15 16.31
CA PRO A 110 -5.80 -5.50 15.89
C PRO A 110 -4.71 -6.46 15.39
N GLU A 111 -4.63 -7.69 15.91
CA GLU A 111 -3.64 -8.69 15.45
C GLU A 111 -3.96 -9.30 14.06
N TYR A 112 -5.21 -9.18 13.59
CA TYR A 112 -5.71 -9.75 12.33
C TYR A 112 -6.09 -8.69 11.28
N ILE A 113 -5.89 -7.41 11.60
CA ILE A 113 -5.99 -6.29 10.67
C ILE A 113 -4.57 -5.97 10.21
N TYR A 114 -4.36 -5.80 8.90
CA TYR A 114 -3.03 -5.63 8.35
C TYR A 114 -2.91 -4.33 7.55
N LEU A 115 -1.75 -3.70 7.63
CA LEU A 115 -1.36 -2.52 6.87
C LEU A 115 -0.38 -2.95 5.77
N ASP A 116 -0.67 -2.60 4.52
CA ASP A 116 0.22 -2.84 3.38
C ASP A 116 1.28 -1.73 3.28
N LEU A 117 2.55 -2.11 3.45
CA LEU A 117 3.68 -1.17 3.39
C LEU A 117 3.90 -0.56 2.00
N SER A 118 3.30 -1.14 0.96
CA SER A 118 3.53 -0.76 -0.45
C SER A 118 2.53 0.28 -0.94
N CYS A 119 1.28 0.19 -0.49
CA CYS A 119 0.18 1.04 -0.94
C CYS A 119 -0.47 1.87 0.17
N ASP A 120 0.01 1.74 1.41
CA ASP A 120 -0.51 2.48 2.58
C ASP A 120 -2.02 2.24 2.79
N GLY A 121 -2.43 0.98 2.57
CA GLY A 121 -3.81 0.52 2.60
C GLY A 121 -4.06 -0.51 3.71
N VAL A 122 -5.28 -0.53 4.23
CA VAL A 122 -5.75 -1.57 5.16
C VAL A 122 -6.24 -2.80 4.40
N SER A 123 -5.78 -3.99 4.80
CA SER A 123 -6.30 -5.28 4.36
C SER A 123 -6.83 -6.10 5.54
N LEU A 124 -7.98 -6.74 5.34
CA LEU A 124 -8.67 -7.53 6.37
C LEU A 124 -8.67 -9.02 6.04
N ILE A 125 -8.67 -9.85 7.09
CA ILE A 125 -8.93 -11.29 6.98
C ILE A 125 -10.44 -11.52 6.93
N TYR A 126 -10.87 -12.28 5.92
CA TYR A 126 -12.25 -12.74 5.75
C TYR A 126 -12.37 -14.23 6.01
N VAL A 127 -13.36 -14.65 6.82
CA VAL A 127 -13.61 -16.05 7.17
C VAL A 127 -14.90 -16.55 6.51
N PRO A 128 -14.82 -17.33 5.41
CA PRO A 128 -15.98 -17.80 4.66
C PRO A 128 -16.62 -19.06 5.28
N LEU A 129 -16.91 -19.05 6.59
CA LEU A 129 -17.53 -20.16 7.31
C LEU A 129 -18.97 -19.82 7.69
N LYS A 130 -19.84 -20.84 7.76
CA LYS A 130 -21.22 -20.67 8.24
C LYS A 130 -21.29 -20.44 9.75
N ASP A 131 -20.38 -21.05 10.49
CA ASP A 131 -20.24 -20.87 11.92
C ASP A 131 -18.94 -20.11 12.17
N LEU A 132 -19.06 -19.01 12.91
CA LEU A 132 -17.97 -18.11 13.26
C LEU A 132 -17.73 -18.08 14.78
N SER A 133 -18.43 -18.95 15.53
CA SER A 133 -18.36 -19.03 16.98
C SER A 133 -16.96 -19.50 17.41
N GLY A 134 -16.09 -18.53 17.68
CA GLY A 134 -14.67 -18.75 17.98
C GLY A 134 -13.76 -17.66 17.41
N PHE A 135 -14.13 -17.10 16.26
CA PHE A 135 -13.34 -16.08 15.57
C PHE A 135 -13.84 -14.66 15.79
N VAL A 136 -15.17 -14.51 15.82
CA VAL A 136 -15.85 -13.22 15.83
C VAL A 136 -16.58 -13.02 17.15
N TYR A 137 -16.60 -11.79 17.66
CA TYR A 137 -17.26 -11.46 18.92
C TYR A 137 -18.79 -11.58 18.84
N SER A 138 -19.39 -11.21 17.71
CA SER A 138 -20.82 -11.29 17.45
C SER A 138 -21.11 -11.45 15.96
N ASP A 139 -22.28 -11.97 15.61
CA ASP A 139 -22.79 -11.99 14.22
C ASP A 139 -23.15 -10.57 13.70
N ASP A 140 -23.06 -9.55 14.56
CA ASP A 140 -23.28 -8.16 14.20
C ASP A 140 -21.96 -7.41 14.02
N VAL A 141 -21.70 -6.96 12.78
CA VAL A 141 -20.53 -6.14 12.42
C VAL A 141 -20.43 -4.86 13.26
N ASN A 142 -21.56 -4.24 13.62
CA ASN A 142 -21.57 -3.03 14.43
C ASN A 142 -20.98 -3.29 15.81
N LYS A 143 -21.34 -4.43 16.44
CA LYS A 143 -20.79 -4.84 17.74
C LYS A 143 -19.31 -5.19 17.64
N ASN A 144 -18.91 -5.90 16.60
CA ASN A 144 -17.50 -6.25 16.38
C ASN A 144 -16.63 -5.00 16.20
N PHE A 145 -17.12 -4.01 15.45
CA PHE A 145 -16.40 -2.76 15.24
C PHE A 145 -16.32 -1.91 16.52
N ARG A 146 -17.39 -1.84 17.32
CA ARG A 146 -17.34 -1.20 18.66
C ARG A 146 -16.32 -1.87 19.57
N HIS A 147 -16.24 -3.20 19.54
CA HIS A 147 -15.25 -3.95 20.30
C HIS A 147 -13.82 -3.64 19.83
N LEU A 148 -13.59 -3.57 18.51
CA LEU A 148 -12.33 -3.11 17.94
C LEU A 148 -11.96 -1.72 18.46
N LEU A 149 -12.85 -0.74 18.34
CA LEU A 149 -12.58 0.63 18.81
C LEU A 149 -12.26 0.67 20.31
N SER A 150 -13.02 -0.06 21.13
CA SER A 150 -12.76 -0.17 22.57
C SER A 150 -11.37 -0.74 22.86
N THR A 151 -10.90 -1.66 22.02
CA THR A 151 -9.55 -2.23 22.09
C THR A 151 -8.50 -1.20 21.66
N LEU A 152 -8.75 -0.42 20.60
CA LEU A 152 -7.83 0.64 20.16
C LEU A 152 -7.58 1.69 21.24
N PHE A 153 -8.61 2.08 22.00
CA PHE A 153 -8.46 3.01 23.12
C PHE A 153 -7.57 2.48 24.25
N GLN A 154 -7.43 1.16 24.39
CA GLN A 154 -6.50 0.56 25.36
C GLN A 154 -5.04 0.69 24.90
N TYR A 155 -4.79 0.64 23.59
CA TYR A 155 -3.45 0.86 23.04
C TYR A 155 -3.08 2.35 22.96
N ARG A 156 -4.06 3.22 22.66
CA ARG A 156 -3.82 4.64 22.34
C ARG A 156 -4.76 5.57 23.11
N SER A 157 -4.24 6.17 24.17
CA SER A 157 -4.97 7.13 25.01
C SER A 157 -5.08 8.54 24.41
N ASP A 158 -4.33 8.82 23.36
CA ASP A 158 -4.33 10.10 22.62
C ASP A 158 -5.45 10.19 21.56
N LEU A 159 -6.21 9.10 21.37
CA LEU A 159 -7.35 9.07 20.47
C LEU A 159 -8.43 10.08 20.92
N PRO A 160 -9.12 10.74 19.97
CA PRO A 160 -10.13 11.74 20.30
C PRO A 160 -11.28 11.15 21.13
N PRO A 161 -11.68 11.77 22.24
CA PRO A 161 -12.77 11.28 23.09
C PRO A 161 -14.11 11.24 22.34
N GLU A 162 -14.27 12.04 21.29
CA GLU A 162 -15.46 12.03 20.42
C GLU A 162 -15.68 10.64 19.81
N LEU A 163 -14.61 9.94 19.40
CA LEU A 163 -14.73 8.57 18.87
C LEU A 163 -15.26 7.60 19.95
N PHE A 164 -14.89 7.81 21.21
CA PHE A 164 -15.35 6.97 22.32
C PHE A 164 -16.83 7.20 22.63
N SER A 165 -17.29 8.46 22.61
CA SER A 165 -18.71 8.76 22.81
C SER A 165 -19.59 8.13 21.73
N LEU A 166 -19.15 8.15 20.48
CA LEU A 166 -19.88 7.53 19.37
C LEU A 166 -20.00 6.02 19.54
N CYS A 167 -19.01 5.37 20.16
CA CYS A 167 -19.04 3.94 20.43
C CYS A 167 -20.01 3.54 21.54
N GLN A 168 -20.46 4.47 22.39
CA GLN A 168 -21.35 4.16 23.50
C GLN A 168 -22.83 4.17 23.11
N ASP A 169 -23.16 4.79 21.98
CA ASP A 169 -24.53 4.83 21.48
C ASP A 169 -25.08 3.41 21.25
N GLN A 170 -26.27 3.13 21.79
CA GLN A 170 -26.88 1.79 21.67
C GLN A 170 -27.24 1.46 20.22
N ASP A 171 -27.61 2.47 19.44
CA ASP A 171 -28.02 2.36 18.02
C ASP A 171 -26.86 2.52 17.03
N PHE A 172 -25.61 2.29 17.48
CA PHE A 172 -24.41 2.46 16.66
C PHE A 172 -24.53 1.78 15.28
N GLN A 173 -24.37 2.57 14.21
CA GLN A 173 -24.26 2.09 12.84
C GLN A 173 -22.92 2.50 12.22
N LEU A 174 -22.29 1.59 11.48
CA LEU A 174 -21.04 1.86 10.76
C LEU A 174 -21.13 3.07 9.81
N LYS A 175 -22.30 3.28 9.17
CA LYS A 175 -22.50 4.39 8.22
C LYS A 175 -22.44 5.73 8.94
N ASP A 176 -23.26 5.88 9.98
CA ASP A 176 -23.34 7.11 10.78
C ASP A 176 -22.00 7.43 11.45
N PHE A 177 -21.27 6.39 11.88
CA PHE A 177 -19.92 6.56 12.42
C PHE A 177 -18.94 7.12 11.38
N ARG A 178 -18.99 6.64 10.13
CA ARG A 178 -18.12 7.14 9.06
C ARG A 178 -18.35 8.62 8.77
N GLU A 179 -19.61 9.05 8.72
CA GLU A 179 -19.96 10.46 8.48
C GLU A 179 -19.37 11.37 9.57
N ARG A 180 -19.43 10.94 10.83
CA ARG A 180 -18.87 11.69 11.97
C ARG A 180 -17.35 11.56 12.08
N LEU A 181 -16.74 10.52 11.50
CA LEU A 181 -15.29 10.32 11.51
C LEU A 181 -14.56 11.42 10.74
N GLU A 182 -15.14 11.93 9.66
CA GLU A 182 -14.57 13.02 8.87
C GLU A 182 -14.37 14.30 9.71
N GLU A 183 -15.38 14.67 10.52
CA GLU A 183 -15.30 15.84 11.41
C GLU A 183 -14.14 15.71 12.41
N VAL A 184 -14.00 14.51 12.99
CA VAL A 184 -12.92 14.19 13.93
C VAL A 184 -11.56 14.23 13.23
N TYR A 185 -11.46 13.67 12.03
CA TYR A 185 -10.22 13.67 11.24
C TYR A 185 -9.73 15.10 10.97
N PHE A 186 -10.61 16.01 10.55
CA PHE A 186 -10.26 17.41 10.33
C PHE A 186 -9.82 18.10 11.62
N ALA A 187 -10.48 17.83 12.75
CA ALA A 187 -10.11 18.39 14.05
C ALA A 187 -8.72 17.92 14.52
N VAL A 188 -8.41 16.63 14.35
CA VAL A 188 -7.10 16.04 14.70
C VAL A 188 -6.00 16.62 13.83
N ARG A 189 -6.16 16.64 12.51
CA ARG A 189 -5.16 17.15 11.58
C ARG A 189 -4.88 18.64 11.80
N LYS A 190 -5.90 19.44 12.13
CA LYS A 190 -5.74 20.85 12.50
C LYS A 190 -4.91 21.01 13.79
N LYS A 191 -5.14 20.17 14.81
CA LYS A 191 -4.34 20.19 16.05
C LYS A 191 -2.88 19.80 15.81
N GLU A 192 -2.63 18.81 14.95
CA GLU A 192 -1.27 18.36 14.61
C GLU A 192 -0.48 19.41 13.81
N THR A 193 -1.11 20.03 12.81
CA THR A 193 -0.50 21.13 12.03
C THR A 193 -0.16 22.35 12.88
N LEU A 194 -0.96 22.63 13.92
CA LEU A 194 -0.66 23.69 14.91
C LEU A 194 0.46 23.30 15.90
N ARG A 195 0.71 22.00 16.11
CA ARG A 195 1.78 21.46 16.97
C ARG A 195 3.10 21.24 16.22
N GLY A 196 3.08 21.23 14.88
CA GLY A 196 4.29 21.18 14.06
C GLY A 196 5.23 22.36 14.35
N PRO A 197 6.54 22.24 14.03
CA PRO A 197 7.49 23.33 14.28
C PRO A 197 6.96 24.60 13.60
N LYS A 198 6.73 25.66 14.38
CA LYS A 198 6.52 27.00 13.81
C LYS A 198 7.80 27.37 13.08
N GLU A 199 7.88 27.07 11.79
CA GLU A 199 8.88 27.65 10.93
C GLU A 199 8.69 29.16 11.01
N LYS A 200 9.63 29.83 11.66
CA LYS A 200 9.63 31.29 11.74
C LYS A 200 9.61 31.78 10.28
N PRO A 201 8.70 32.69 9.90
CA PRO A 201 8.72 33.25 8.56
C PRO A 201 10.12 33.79 8.33
N PHE A 202 10.75 33.28 7.26
CA PHE A 202 12.03 33.67 6.70
C PHE A 202 12.36 35.13 7.05
N GLN A 203 13.16 35.31 8.09
CA GLN A 203 13.73 36.62 8.38
C GLN A 203 14.87 36.80 7.39
N LEU A 204 14.61 37.57 6.32
CA LEU A 204 15.68 38.13 5.50
C LEU A 204 16.52 39.02 6.44
N SER A 205 17.61 38.49 7.00
CA SER A 205 18.54 39.30 7.77
C SER A 205 19.08 40.38 6.83
N GLY A 206 18.69 41.63 7.08
CA GLY A 206 19.03 42.80 6.26
C GLY A 206 20.50 43.20 6.34
N SER A 207 21.41 42.29 6.01
CA SER A 207 22.86 42.51 6.11
C SER A 207 23.58 42.48 4.75
N ALA A 208 22.85 42.49 3.63
CA ALA A 208 23.46 42.42 2.29
C ALA A 208 23.41 43.74 1.48
N LEU A 209 23.04 44.87 2.09
CA LEU A 209 23.08 46.19 1.43
C LEU A 209 23.83 47.20 2.30
N ARG A 210 25.16 47.05 2.38
CA ARG A 210 26.04 48.16 2.76
C ARG A 210 26.87 48.52 1.55
N ALA A 211 26.46 49.58 0.87
CA ALA A 211 27.22 50.21 -0.20
C ALA A 211 28.56 50.72 0.36
N PRO A 212 29.69 50.58 -0.36
CA PRO A 212 30.96 51.11 0.11
C PRO A 212 30.99 52.62 -0.15
N GLU A 213 31.12 53.42 0.91
CA GLU A 213 31.42 54.84 0.77
C GLU A 213 32.83 55.04 0.22
N ARG A 214 32.94 55.90 -0.81
CA ARG A 214 34.22 56.42 -1.31
C ARG A 214 34.70 57.55 -0.39
N GLY A 215 35.91 57.41 0.14
CA GLY A 215 36.67 58.49 0.78
C GLY A 215 38.16 58.14 0.83
N ALA A 216 39.02 59.09 0.51
CA ALA A 216 40.36 58.88 -0.08
C ALA A 216 41.56 58.96 0.90
N ARG A 217 42.74 58.58 0.37
CA ARG A 217 44.15 58.75 0.84
C ARG A 217 44.71 57.59 1.70
N ALA A 218 45.97 57.14 1.57
CA ALA A 218 47.13 57.54 0.78
C ALA A 218 48.01 56.31 0.45
N ARG A 219 48.87 56.45 -0.56
CA ARG A 219 49.81 55.45 -1.09
C ARG A 219 51.08 55.34 -0.25
N GLU A 220 51.57 54.12 -0.09
CA GLU A 220 52.98 53.65 -0.09
C GLU A 220 52.93 52.16 0.32
N GLY A 221 53.60 51.16 -0.24
CA GLY A 221 54.46 50.94 -1.39
C GLY A 221 54.46 49.41 -1.65
N ARG A 222 54.72 48.98 -2.87
CA ARG A 222 54.86 47.56 -3.27
C ARG A 222 56.37 47.27 -3.50
N PRO A 223 56.87 46.04 -3.36
CA PRO A 223 56.78 45.11 -4.50
C PRO A 223 56.52 43.63 -4.10
N VAL A 224 55.59 42.94 -4.76
CA VAL A 224 55.78 41.98 -5.88
C VAL A 224 56.34 40.64 -5.44
N PHE A 225 55.54 39.57 -5.59
CA PHE A 225 55.96 38.45 -6.44
C PHE A 225 54.76 37.80 -7.13
N LYS A 226 54.95 37.53 -8.42
CA LYS A 226 53.92 37.16 -9.40
C LYS A 226 54.14 35.70 -9.83
N VAL A 227 53.07 34.92 -9.68
CA VAL A 227 52.49 33.93 -10.61
C VAL A 227 53.22 32.58 -10.85
N LYS A 228 52.39 31.53 -10.89
CA LYS A 228 52.14 30.60 -12.03
C LYS A 228 52.48 29.14 -11.73
N GLY A 229 51.47 28.27 -11.75
CA GLY A 229 51.71 26.84 -11.92
C GLY A 229 50.60 25.91 -11.46
N LYS A 230 49.78 25.50 -12.42
CA LYS A 230 49.05 24.23 -12.62
C LYS A 230 48.90 23.23 -11.47
N ILE A 231 47.64 22.81 -11.33
CA ILE A 231 47.12 21.59 -10.70
C ILE A 231 47.92 20.34 -11.12
N ALA A 232 48.26 19.50 -10.14
CA ALA A 232 48.43 18.05 -10.29
C ALA A 232 48.27 17.37 -8.93
N TRP A 233 47.39 16.37 -8.84
CA TRP A 233 47.35 15.42 -7.71
C TRP A 233 48.48 14.40 -7.88
N PRO A 234 49.30 14.13 -6.85
CA PRO A 234 50.17 12.96 -6.85
C PRO A 234 49.49 11.75 -6.19
N SER A 235 49.66 10.65 -6.89
CA SER A 235 49.34 9.26 -6.62
C SER A 235 50.06 8.65 -5.42
N ALA A 236 49.49 7.55 -4.95
CA ALA A 236 50.02 6.61 -3.97
C ALA A 236 51.43 6.06 -4.26
N SER A 237 52.20 5.79 -3.20
CA SER A 237 53.15 4.67 -3.01
C SER A 237 53.84 4.88 -1.64
N GLN A 238 53.74 3.95 -0.68
CA GLN A 238 54.47 2.68 -0.47
C GLN A 238 55.40 2.82 0.76
N GLN A 239 55.30 1.88 1.70
CA GLN A 239 56.35 1.29 2.57
C GLN A 239 55.64 0.63 3.78
N ALA A 240 56.01 -0.54 4.32
CA ALA A 240 57.23 -1.34 4.25
C ALA A 240 56.85 -2.82 4.59
N ASN A 241 57.35 -3.80 3.82
CA ASN A 241 58.43 -4.75 4.16
C ASN A 241 58.36 -5.46 5.53
N SER A 242 58.25 -6.79 5.50
CA SER A 242 59.34 -7.68 5.96
C SER A 242 59.12 -9.12 5.47
N ALA A 243 60.20 -9.73 5.01
CA ALA A 243 60.27 -11.00 4.31
C ALA A 243 60.90 -12.12 5.16
N GLY A 244 60.62 -13.36 4.75
CA GLY A 244 61.45 -14.57 4.96
C GLY A 244 60.75 -15.67 5.75
N GLN A 245 60.74 -16.96 5.38
CA GLN A 245 61.23 -17.74 4.24
C GLN A 245 60.61 -19.18 4.37
N PRO A 246 60.87 -20.18 3.49
CA PRO A 246 59.82 -21.10 3.01
C PRO A 246 59.98 -22.58 3.46
N GLY A 247 58.94 -23.37 3.24
CA GLY A 247 58.95 -24.83 3.31
C GLY A 247 57.82 -25.41 2.46
N ALA A 248 58.16 -26.30 1.53
CA ALA A 248 57.30 -26.87 0.50
C ALA A 248 56.44 -28.05 1.00
N GLU A 249 55.26 -28.24 0.40
CA GLU A 249 54.65 -29.52 -0.06
C GLU A 249 53.20 -29.24 -0.52
N GLN A 250 52.95 -29.22 -1.83
CA GLN A 250 52.39 -30.31 -2.65
C GLN A 250 50.96 -30.77 -2.30
N GLY A 251 50.01 -30.45 -3.19
CA GLY A 251 48.65 -30.98 -3.16
C GLY A 251 47.71 -30.36 -4.21
N ARG A 252 47.67 -30.96 -5.41
CA ARG A 252 46.68 -30.79 -6.50
C ARG A 252 45.24 -30.94 -5.96
N SER A 253 44.16 -30.31 -6.45
CA SER A 253 43.61 -30.22 -7.81
C SER A 253 42.51 -29.14 -7.79
N ALA A 254 42.59 -28.06 -8.57
CA ALA A 254 42.03 -27.93 -9.93
C ALA A 254 40.53 -28.31 -10.05
N GLY A 255 39.72 -27.27 -10.26
CA GLY A 255 38.30 -27.26 -10.57
C GLY A 255 37.86 -25.82 -10.83
N GLN A 256 38.44 -25.22 -11.86
CA GLN A 256 38.21 -23.83 -12.26
C GLN A 256 37.08 -23.75 -13.29
N PHE A 257 36.45 -22.57 -13.34
CA PHE A 257 35.70 -21.96 -14.44
C PHE A 257 34.19 -22.24 -14.57
N GLY A 258 33.44 -21.13 -14.46
CA GLY A 258 32.05 -21.09 -14.88
C GLY A 258 31.28 -19.85 -14.43
N SER A 259 31.91 -18.67 -14.41
CA SER A 259 31.20 -17.40 -14.22
C SER A 259 30.13 -17.21 -15.31
N LYS A 260 28.86 -17.39 -14.95
CA LYS A 260 27.73 -16.80 -15.67
C LYS A 260 26.87 -16.01 -14.69
N LEU A 261 27.27 -14.75 -14.55
CA LEU A 261 26.40 -13.65 -14.18
C LEU A 261 25.22 -13.63 -15.16
N ASN A 262 24.07 -14.17 -14.77
CA ASN A 262 22.84 -13.94 -15.52
C ASN A 262 22.17 -12.67 -14.97
N LYS A 263 22.54 -11.53 -15.54
CA LYS A 263 21.73 -10.31 -15.51
C LYS A 263 20.49 -10.56 -16.36
N SER A 264 19.39 -10.96 -15.73
CA SER A 264 18.05 -10.78 -16.31
C SER A 264 17.37 -9.59 -15.64
N ALA A 265 17.91 -8.40 -15.92
CA ALA A 265 17.14 -7.17 -15.87
C ALA A 265 16.30 -7.12 -17.16
N GLY A 266 15.18 -7.85 -17.15
CA GLY A 266 14.20 -7.85 -18.24
C GLY A 266 13.24 -6.68 -18.08
N GLN A 267 13.56 -5.60 -18.77
CA GLN A 267 12.76 -4.41 -19.06
C GLN A 267 11.23 -4.62 -18.96
N LEU A 268 10.58 -3.98 -17.98
CA LEU A 268 9.15 -3.66 -18.02
C LEU A 268 8.96 -2.13 -18.06
N GLY A 269 9.70 -1.49 -18.96
CA GLY A 269 9.57 -0.07 -19.26
C GLY A 269 9.43 0.08 -20.77
N TRP A 270 8.18 0.07 -21.25
CA TRP A 270 7.66 0.80 -22.43
C TRP A 270 6.36 0.17 -22.91
N ARG A 271 5.22 0.71 -22.43
CA ARG A 271 3.93 0.61 -23.14
C ARG A 271 2.88 1.66 -22.76
N THR A 272 3.19 2.57 -21.83
CA THR A 272 2.27 3.65 -21.45
C THR A 272 2.11 4.70 -22.55
N LYS A 273 3.16 4.96 -23.37
CA LYS A 273 3.08 5.93 -24.47
C LYS A 273 2.23 5.44 -25.65
N THR A 274 2.28 4.16 -26.00
CA THR A 274 1.48 3.60 -27.11
C THR A 274 0.01 3.45 -26.74
N MET A 275 -0.30 3.10 -25.48
CA MET A 275 -1.68 3.08 -25.00
C MET A 275 -2.28 4.48 -24.90
N GLY A 276 -1.51 5.46 -24.40
CA GLY A 276 -1.95 6.85 -24.32
C GLY A 276 -2.26 7.45 -25.69
N LEU A 277 -1.38 7.23 -26.69
CA LEU A 277 -1.59 7.71 -28.05
C LEU A 277 -2.82 7.07 -28.72
N PHE A 278 -3.06 5.78 -28.48
CA PHE A 278 -4.22 5.08 -29.03
C PHE A 278 -5.54 5.58 -28.44
N LEU A 279 -5.60 5.80 -27.11
CA LEU A 279 -6.79 6.38 -26.47
C LEU A 279 -7.07 7.79 -26.96
N LEU A 280 -6.03 8.59 -27.19
CA LEU A 280 -6.15 9.95 -27.72
C LEU A 280 -6.65 9.93 -29.17
N LEU A 281 -6.16 9.01 -30.00
CA LEU A 281 -6.63 8.81 -31.37
C LEU A 281 -8.09 8.33 -31.41
N GLN A 282 -8.50 7.50 -30.45
CA GLN A 282 -9.87 7.01 -30.34
C GLN A 282 -10.84 8.10 -29.89
N LEU A 283 -10.43 8.96 -28.95
CA LEU A 283 -11.21 10.12 -28.51
C LEU A 283 -11.34 11.15 -29.64
N LEU A 284 -10.27 11.35 -30.42
CA LEU A 284 -10.28 12.22 -31.59
C LEU A 284 -11.16 11.64 -32.72
N GLY A 285 -11.14 10.32 -32.92
CA GLY A 285 -12.04 9.62 -33.84
C GLY A 285 -13.50 9.75 -33.44
N ALA A 286 -13.83 9.61 -32.16
CA ALA A 286 -15.18 9.80 -31.64
C ALA A 286 -15.66 11.26 -31.83
N LEU A 287 -14.79 12.23 -31.57
CA LEU A 287 -15.07 13.65 -31.79
C LEU A 287 -15.30 13.97 -33.29
N LEU A 288 -14.47 13.40 -34.17
CA LEU A 288 -14.61 13.54 -35.62
C LEU A 288 -15.93 12.93 -36.12
N LEU A 289 -16.34 11.79 -35.57
CA LEU A 289 -17.60 11.12 -35.92
C LEU A 289 -18.82 11.96 -35.50
N LEU A 290 -18.75 12.62 -34.34
CA LEU A 290 -19.76 13.56 -33.84
C LEU A 290 -19.89 14.80 -34.73
N VAL A 291 -18.77 15.27 -35.30
CA VAL A 291 -18.73 16.43 -36.22
C VAL A 291 -19.18 16.07 -37.64
N LEU A 292 -18.79 14.90 -38.16
CA LEU A 292 -19.13 14.46 -39.52
C LEU A 292 -20.58 13.98 -39.66
N PHE A 293 -21.17 13.48 -38.57
CA PHE A 293 -22.54 12.96 -38.57
C PHE A 293 -23.39 13.68 -37.50
N PRO A 294 -23.72 14.97 -37.69
CA PRO A 294 -24.56 15.73 -36.74
C PRO A 294 -25.97 15.15 -36.61
N GLN A 295 -26.40 14.27 -37.52
CA GLN A 295 -27.64 13.51 -37.44
C GLN A 295 -27.64 12.46 -36.30
N LEU A 296 -26.47 12.01 -35.82
CA LEU A 296 -26.38 11.13 -34.64
C LEU A 296 -26.78 11.85 -33.35
N ASN A 297 -26.73 13.19 -33.33
CA ASN A 297 -27.18 14.00 -32.20
C ASN A 297 -28.72 14.10 -32.14
N ALA A 298 -29.42 13.62 -33.17
CA ALA A 298 -30.88 13.55 -33.24
C ALA A 298 -31.44 12.17 -32.81
N LEU A 299 -30.58 11.18 -32.53
CA LEU A 299 -30.98 9.91 -31.94
C LEU A 299 -31.25 10.12 -30.45
N ARG A 300 -32.47 10.62 -30.16
CA ARG A 300 -32.95 10.94 -28.81
C ARG A 300 -33.56 9.73 -28.08
N ASP A 301 -33.50 8.55 -28.68
CA ASP A 301 -33.98 7.32 -28.06
C ASP A 301 -32.81 6.61 -27.37
N GLY A 302 -32.89 6.55 -26.04
CA GLY A 302 -31.82 6.01 -25.19
C GLY A 302 -31.44 4.56 -25.50
N LEU A 303 -32.28 3.81 -26.22
CA LEU A 303 -32.01 2.44 -26.62
C LEU A 303 -30.97 2.34 -27.76
N ASP A 304 -30.99 3.27 -28.71
CA ASP A 304 -30.07 3.27 -29.86
C ASP A 304 -28.66 3.75 -29.45
N LEU A 305 -28.59 4.68 -28.49
CA LEU A 305 -27.34 5.13 -27.89
C LEU A 305 -26.67 4.01 -27.07
N LEU A 306 -27.46 3.22 -26.34
CA LEU A 306 -26.96 2.04 -25.63
C LEU A 306 -26.50 0.95 -26.60
N GLY A 307 -27.21 0.76 -27.72
CA GLY A 307 -26.82 -0.17 -28.78
C GLY A 307 -25.47 0.19 -29.41
N LEU A 308 -25.28 1.46 -29.77
CA LEU A 308 -24.02 1.97 -30.30
C LEU A 308 -22.87 1.78 -29.29
N PHE A 309 -23.14 2.09 -28.01
CA PHE A 309 -22.16 1.94 -26.93
C PHE A 309 -21.77 0.46 -26.74
N LEU A 310 -22.73 -0.46 -26.77
CA LEU A 310 -22.50 -1.91 -26.68
C LEU A 310 -21.66 -2.45 -27.85
N VAL A 311 -21.91 -1.97 -29.07
CA VAL A 311 -21.09 -2.34 -30.23
C VAL A 311 -19.65 -1.84 -30.05
N LEU A 312 -19.48 -0.61 -29.57
CA LEU A 312 -18.16 -0.02 -29.35
C LEU A 312 -17.37 -0.76 -28.27
N VAL A 313 -18.04 -1.12 -27.16
CA VAL A 313 -17.48 -1.93 -26.08
C VAL A 313 -17.16 -3.34 -26.59
N GLY A 314 -18.05 -3.94 -27.39
CA GLY A 314 -17.85 -5.27 -27.98
C GLY A 314 -16.63 -5.35 -28.90
N VAL A 315 -16.43 -4.34 -29.75
CA VAL A 315 -15.23 -4.23 -30.61
C VAL A 315 -13.98 -4.08 -29.74
N ASN A 316 -14.04 -3.31 -28.66
CA ASN A 316 -12.92 -3.12 -27.74
C ASN A 316 -12.53 -4.43 -27.01
N VAL A 317 -13.52 -5.20 -26.56
CA VAL A 317 -13.30 -6.52 -25.93
C VAL A 317 -12.74 -7.54 -26.92
N LEU A 318 -13.24 -7.60 -28.15
CA LEU A 318 -12.72 -8.49 -29.19
C LEU A 318 -11.28 -8.14 -29.58
N PHE A 319 -10.93 -6.86 -29.62
CA PHE A 319 -9.59 -6.41 -29.94
C PHE A 319 -8.59 -6.70 -28.81
N LEU A 320 -8.98 -6.47 -27.54
CA LEU A 320 -8.19 -6.86 -26.36
C LEU A 320 -7.97 -8.38 -26.33
N ARG A 321 -8.99 -9.16 -26.71
CA ARG A 321 -8.91 -10.62 -26.82
C ARG A 321 -8.07 -11.10 -28.01
N GLY A 322 -7.98 -10.31 -29.08
CA GLY A 322 -7.09 -10.57 -30.23
C GLY A 322 -5.62 -10.34 -29.92
N ILE A 323 -5.31 -9.33 -29.09
CA ILE A 323 -3.93 -9.01 -28.65
C ILE A 323 -3.40 -10.06 -27.66
N THR A 324 -4.26 -10.63 -26.81
CA THR A 324 -3.86 -11.66 -25.84
C THR A 324 -3.65 -13.03 -26.49
N ARG A 325 -4.17 -13.28 -27.69
CA ARG A 325 -4.01 -14.55 -28.42
C ARG A 325 -2.75 -14.66 -29.29
N ARG A 326 -1.96 -13.60 -29.43
CA ARG A 326 -0.65 -13.62 -30.12
C ARG A 326 0.53 -13.63 -29.14
N ARG A 327 0.45 -14.42 -28.09
CA ARG A 327 1.58 -14.77 -27.22
C ARG A 327 1.66 -16.27 -27.05
#